data_AF-A0A661DX35-F1
#
_entry.id   AF-A0A661DX35-F1
#
_cell.length_a   1.000
_cell.length_b   1.000
_cell.length_c   1.000
_cell.angle_alpha   90.00
_cell.angle_beta   90.00
_cell.angle_gamma   90.00
#
_symmetry.space_group_name_H-M   'P 1'
#
loop_
_entity.id
_entity.type
_entity.pdbx_description
1 polymer ?
#
loop_
_entity_poly.entity_id
_entity_poly.type
_entity_poly.pdbx_seq_one_letter_code
_entity_poly.pdbx_strand_id
1 'polypeptide(L)'
;AIRSVEGITLDGNKMEAGSNYFKVPLLYPQLFQLPDALRPSLQLEFSYTQPRSDTKNCSIYSFVAEFTLSEPETKILCLTPLETASDKLSALVWRVIKRNRQDENDDPAMIRHLHDLCKLQTEIRDAEATFIELALMAFEVDMNTWKRRLDKNLYQAALRALSVLREDVEYISEYQRFVASMSYADDSENIEFDEAIKQFEGIVGLFQSHS
;
A
#
# COMPACT_ATOMS: atom_id res chain seq x y z
N ALA A 1 7.28 29.21 6.31
CA ALA A 1 7.61 27.78 6.42
C ALA A 1 7.35 27.34 7.85
N ILE A 2 6.48 26.35 8.09
CA ILE A 2 6.28 25.77 9.42
C ILE A 2 7.57 25.03 9.76
N ARG A 3 8.30 25.49 10.78
CA ARG A 3 9.63 24.95 11.15
C ARG A 3 9.55 23.90 12.27
N SER A 4 8.50 23.92 13.07
CA SER A 4 8.22 22.93 14.12
C SER A 4 6.79 23.11 14.64
N VAL A 5 6.14 22.01 14.99
CA VAL A 5 4.95 21.98 15.86
C VAL A 5 5.40 21.34 17.17
N GLU A 6 4.84 21.75 18.30
CA GLU A 6 5.25 21.23 19.60
C GLU A 6 5.21 19.69 19.63
N GLY A 7 6.33 19.06 19.99
CA GLY A 7 6.48 17.60 20.00
C GLY A 7 6.71 16.92 18.64
N ILE A 8 6.78 17.65 17.52
CA ILE A 8 7.08 17.05 16.20
C ILE A 8 8.24 17.80 15.55
N THR A 9 9.30 17.06 15.20
CA THR A 9 10.50 17.64 14.58
C THR A 9 10.82 16.96 13.25
N LEU A 10 11.24 17.78 12.27
CA LEU A 10 11.72 17.30 10.96
C LEU A 10 13.19 16.92 11.09
N ASP A 11 13.55 15.69 10.72
CA ASP A 11 14.96 15.30 10.61
C ASP A 11 15.45 15.55 9.17
N GLY A 12 15.86 16.80 8.93
CA GLY A 12 16.33 17.26 7.62
C GLY A 12 17.60 16.56 7.12
N ASN A 13 18.37 15.92 8.02
CA ASN A 13 19.57 15.18 7.62
C ASN A 13 19.22 13.82 6.99
N LYS A 14 18.00 13.34 7.16
CA LYS A 14 17.47 12.10 6.57
C LYS A 14 16.45 12.36 5.46
N MET A 15 16.50 13.55 4.87
CA MET A 15 15.68 13.85 3.69
C MET A 15 16.22 13.08 2.49
N GLU A 16 15.35 12.32 1.85
CA GLU A 16 15.65 11.62 0.60
C GLU A 16 14.87 12.26 -0.54
N ALA A 17 15.53 12.52 -1.67
CA ALA A 17 14.88 13.07 -2.85
C ALA A 17 15.14 12.17 -4.07
N GLY A 18 14.07 11.88 -4.80
CA GLY A 18 14.11 11.26 -6.12
C GLY A 18 13.73 12.27 -7.21
N SER A 19 13.69 11.81 -8.46
CA SER A 19 13.29 12.66 -9.60
C SER A 19 11.83 13.10 -9.53
N ASN A 20 10.97 12.33 -8.86
CA ASN A 20 9.53 12.55 -8.80
C ASN A 20 8.95 12.45 -7.38
N TYR A 21 9.79 12.46 -6.34
CA TYR A 21 9.33 12.44 -4.96
C TYR A 21 10.37 13.01 -4.00
N PHE A 22 9.94 13.33 -2.78
CA PHE A 22 10.84 13.44 -1.63
C PHE A 22 10.20 12.83 -0.38
N LYS A 23 11.04 12.32 0.51
CA LYS A 23 10.66 11.72 1.79
C LYS A 23 11.36 12.46 2.93
N VAL A 24 10.64 12.68 4.01
CA VAL A 24 11.21 13.27 5.23
C VAL A 24 10.64 12.55 6.47
N PRO A 25 11.51 12.07 7.38
CA PRO A 25 11.06 11.55 8.66
C PRO A 25 10.69 12.68 9.62
N LEU A 26 9.54 12.50 10.27
CA LEU A 26 9.06 13.26 11.41
C LEU A 26 9.30 12.46 12.69
N LEU A 27 10.07 13.05 13.58
CA LEU A 27 10.33 12.50 14.92
C LEU A 27 9.30 13.03 15.89
N TYR A 28 8.77 12.14 16.72
CA TYR A 28 7.83 12.44 17.80
C TYR A 28 8.25 11.68 19.07
N PRO A 29 7.92 12.18 20.29
CA PRO A 29 8.18 11.48 21.53
C PRO A 29 7.54 10.09 21.55
N GLN A 30 8.36 9.05 21.73
CA GLN A 30 7.88 7.70 21.95
C GLN A 30 7.68 7.47 23.45
N LEU A 31 6.43 7.26 23.86
CA LEU A 31 6.08 6.94 25.25
C LEU A 31 6.12 5.44 25.55
N PHE A 32 6.21 4.60 24.52
CA PHE A 32 6.19 3.14 24.60
C PHE A 32 7.25 2.53 23.68
N GLN A 33 7.72 1.33 24.02
CA GLN A 33 8.55 0.54 23.11
C GLN A 33 7.70 0.06 21.93
N LEU A 34 8.16 0.34 20.71
CA LEU A 34 7.47 -0.08 19.49
C LEU A 34 7.91 -1.49 19.07
N PRO A 35 6.99 -2.35 18.62
CA PRO A 35 7.34 -3.61 17.95
C PRO A 35 8.19 -3.36 16.70
N ASP A 36 9.08 -4.29 16.36
CA ASP A 36 9.96 -4.22 15.18
C ASP A 36 9.21 -4.10 13.84
N ALA A 37 7.92 -4.45 13.81
CA ALA A 37 7.07 -4.34 12.63
C ALA A 37 6.61 -2.89 12.36
N LEU A 38 6.70 -1.98 13.33
CA LEU A 38 6.29 -0.58 13.20
C LEU A 38 7.49 0.34 13.00
N ARG A 39 7.29 1.40 12.23
CA ARG A 39 8.34 2.41 12.03
C ARG A 39 8.44 3.30 13.29
N PRO A 40 9.66 3.62 13.75
CA PRO A 40 9.87 4.46 14.93
C PRO A 40 9.57 5.94 14.69
N SER A 41 9.45 6.35 13.43
CA SER A 41 9.16 7.73 13.03
C SER A 41 8.03 7.75 12.00
N LEU A 42 7.29 8.84 11.94
CA LEU A 42 6.34 9.06 10.85
C LEU A 42 7.12 9.46 9.59
N GLN A 43 6.89 8.81 8.46
CA GLN A 43 7.47 9.23 7.19
C GLN A 43 6.45 10.05 6.42
N LEU A 44 6.79 11.30 6.10
CA LEU A 44 6.06 12.05 5.08
C LEU A 44 6.71 11.78 3.73
N GLU A 45 5.89 11.43 2.75
CA GLU A 45 6.31 11.25 1.37
C GLU A 45 5.44 12.13 0.47
N PHE A 46 6.10 12.89 -0.39
CA PHE A 46 5.47 13.75 -1.37
C PHE A 46 5.87 13.25 -2.75
N SER A 47 4.88 12.87 -3.54
CA SER A 47 5.05 12.44 -4.92
C SER A 47 4.53 13.51 -5.87
N TYR A 48 5.30 13.83 -6.91
CA TYR A 48 4.90 14.78 -7.94
C TYR A 48 4.04 14.09 -9.00
N THR A 49 2.85 13.69 -8.60
CA THR A 49 1.85 13.00 -9.43
C THR A 49 0.47 13.64 -9.25
N GLN A 50 -0.43 13.42 -10.21
CA GLN A 50 -1.81 13.87 -10.11
C GLN A 50 -2.73 12.66 -9.85
N PRO A 51 -3.78 12.82 -9.02
CA PRO A 51 -4.85 11.84 -8.94
C PRO A 51 -5.43 11.53 -10.32
N ARG A 52 -5.75 10.26 -10.58
CA ARG A 52 -6.41 9.79 -11.81
C ARG A 52 -7.93 9.90 -11.71
N SER A 53 -8.45 10.13 -10.51
CA SER A 53 -9.87 10.34 -10.24
C SER A 53 -10.09 11.46 -9.24
N ASP A 54 -11.34 11.90 -9.10
CA ASP A 54 -11.70 12.92 -8.12
C ASP A 54 -11.37 12.47 -6.69
N THR A 55 -10.67 13.33 -5.96
CA THR A 55 -10.35 13.11 -4.55
C THR A 55 -11.59 13.23 -3.67
N LYS A 56 -11.62 12.47 -2.57
CA LYS A 56 -12.71 12.52 -1.58
C LYS A 56 -12.23 13.19 -0.30
N ASN A 57 -13.09 14.03 0.29
CA ASN A 57 -12.85 14.55 1.64
C ASN A 57 -13.11 13.44 2.67
N CYS A 58 -12.08 13.04 3.40
CA CYS A 58 -12.17 12.11 4.52
C CYS A 58 -12.02 12.87 5.84
N SER A 59 -12.99 12.70 6.73
CA SER A 59 -12.91 13.22 8.09
C SER A 59 -11.88 12.42 8.90
N ILE A 60 -11.07 13.10 9.70
CA ILE A 60 -10.13 12.51 10.65
C ILE A 60 -10.75 12.63 12.03
N TYR A 61 -10.79 11.51 12.74
CA TYR A 61 -11.24 11.39 14.12
C TYR A 61 -10.08 10.89 15.00
N SER A 62 -9.91 11.44 16.20
CA SER A 62 -9.23 10.69 17.26
C SER A 62 -10.11 9.55 17.76
N PHE A 63 -9.51 8.47 18.29
CA PHE A 63 -10.28 7.40 18.93
C PHE A 63 -11.18 7.93 20.07
N VAL A 64 -10.75 9.00 20.75
CA VAL A 64 -11.57 9.67 21.76
C VAL A 64 -12.79 10.29 21.09
N ALA A 65 -12.61 11.09 20.03
CA ALA A 65 -13.72 11.75 19.34
C ALA A 65 -14.71 10.74 18.74
N GLU A 66 -14.24 9.64 18.18
CA GLU A 66 -15.09 8.56 17.67
C GLU A 66 -15.92 7.93 18.80
N PHE A 67 -15.27 7.57 19.92
CA PHE A 67 -15.94 6.97 21.07
C PHE A 67 -16.92 7.95 21.77
N THR A 68 -16.58 9.24 21.80
CA THR A 68 -17.43 10.28 22.40
C THR A 68 -18.43 10.89 21.41
N LEU A 69 -18.56 10.33 20.21
CA LEU A 69 -19.46 10.80 19.14
C LEU A 69 -19.34 12.31 18.89
N SER A 70 -18.10 12.80 18.90
CA SER A 70 -17.75 14.20 18.72
C SER A 70 -17.49 14.53 17.25
N GLU A 71 -17.49 15.82 16.92
CA GLU A 71 -17.15 16.29 15.57
C GLU A 71 -15.71 15.94 15.20
N PRO A 72 -15.41 15.65 13.92
CA PRO A 72 -14.06 15.34 13.47
C PRO A 72 -13.11 16.52 13.65
N GLU A 73 -11.86 16.25 14.03
CA GLU A 73 -10.85 17.28 14.26
C GLU A 73 -10.45 17.98 12.96
N THR A 74 -10.48 17.27 11.82
CA THR A 74 -10.19 17.86 10.52
C THR A 74 -10.71 17.01 9.35
N LYS A 75 -10.51 17.50 8.13
CA LYS A 75 -10.78 16.79 6.88
C LYS A 75 -9.57 16.86 5.96
N ILE A 76 -9.28 15.77 5.26
CA ILE A 76 -8.21 15.70 4.26
C ILE A 76 -8.73 15.18 2.94
N LEU A 77 -8.10 15.58 1.84
CA LEU A 77 -8.36 15.03 0.53
C LEU A 77 -7.60 13.70 0.39
N CYS A 78 -8.34 12.64 0.09
CA CYS A 78 -7.83 11.29 -0.14
C CYS A 78 -8.10 10.84 -1.57
N LEU A 79 -7.23 9.98 -2.09
CA LEU A 79 -7.50 9.21 -3.30
C LEU A 79 -8.71 8.29 -3.08
N THR A 80 -9.33 7.87 -4.18
CA THR A 80 -10.42 6.91 -4.09
C THR A 80 -9.89 5.53 -3.65
N PRO A 81 -10.72 4.69 -3.02
CA PRO A 81 -10.33 3.31 -2.70
C PRO A 81 -9.91 2.51 -3.93
N LEU A 82 -10.59 2.72 -5.07
CA LEU A 82 -10.26 2.04 -6.34
C LEU A 82 -8.89 2.46 -6.87
N GLU A 83 -8.58 3.75 -6.91
CA GLU A 83 -7.26 4.23 -7.35
C GLU A 83 -6.16 3.70 -6.44
N THR A 84 -6.41 3.67 -5.13
CA THR A 84 -5.51 3.07 -4.13
C THR A 84 -5.31 1.57 -4.40
N ALA A 85 -6.37 0.82 -4.68
CA ALA A 85 -6.28 -0.60 -5.03
C ALA A 85 -5.48 -0.80 -6.32
N SER A 86 -5.69 0.02 -7.34
CA SER A 86 -4.99 -0.04 -8.62
C SER A 86 -3.48 0.18 -8.46
N ASP A 87 -3.08 1.20 -7.70
CA ASP A 87 -1.67 1.46 -7.41
C ASP A 87 -1.05 0.32 -6.57
N LYS A 88 -1.79 -0.23 -5.60
CA LYS A 88 -1.33 -1.38 -4.79
C LYS A 88 -1.18 -2.64 -5.62
N LEU A 89 -2.09 -2.92 -6.55
CA LEU A 89 -1.99 -4.05 -7.47
C LEU A 89 -0.74 -3.94 -8.33
N SER A 90 -0.54 -2.79 -9.00
CA SER A 90 0.65 -2.54 -9.82
C SER A 90 1.93 -2.72 -9.00
N ALA A 91 2.01 -2.06 -7.83
CA ALA A 91 3.17 -2.10 -6.95
C ALA A 91 3.48 -3.52 -6.45
N LEU A 92 2.46 -4.28 -6.03
CA LEU A 92 2.62 -5.66 -5.58
C LEU A 92 3.20 -6.53 -6.71
N VAL A 93 2.62 -6.45 -7.92
CA VAL A 93 3.00 -7.30 -9.06
C VAL A 93 4.47 -7.16 -9.41
N TRP A 94 4.96 -5.94 -9.68
CA TRP A 94 6.35 -5.80 -10.12
C TRP A 94 7.34 -6.03 -8.98
N ARG A 95 6.99 -5.65 -7.74
CA ARG A 95 7.86 -5.88 -6.59
C ARG A 95 8.01 -7.36 -6.28
N VAL A 96 6.93 -8.15 -6.33
CA VAL A 96 7.02 -9.62 -6.15
C VAL A 96 7.94 -10.24 -7.20
N ILE A 97 7.76 -9.87 -8.47
CA ILE A 97 8.52 -10.46 -9.58
C ILE A 97 10.00 -10.09 -9.53
N LYS A 98 10.32 -8.85 -9.18
CA LYS A 98 11.69 -8.33 -9.16
C LYS A 98 12.37 -8.45 -7.81
N ARG A 99 11.72 -9.05 -6.82
CA ARG A 99 12.22 -9.04 -5.46
C ARG A 99 13.59 -9.70 -5.37
N ASN A 100 14.48 -9.07 -4.62
CA ASN A 100 15.77 -9.63 -4.24
C ASN A 100 15.98 -9.39 -2.75
N ARG A 101 15.78 -10.42 -1.92
CA ARG A 101 15.94 -10.31 -0.46
C ARG A 101 17.38 -10.02 0.00
N GLN A 102 18.36 -10.10 -0.90
CA GLN A 102 19.75 -9.71 -0.64
C GLN A 102 20.04 -8.24 -0.96
N ASP A 103 19.08 -7.51 -1.56
CA ASP A 103 19.22 -6.07 -1.78
C ASP A 103 19.08 -5.33 -0.45
N GLU A 104 19.96 -4.36 -0.20
CA GLU A 104 19.90 -3.51 1.00
C GLU A 104 18.60 -2.69 1.09
N ASN A 105 17.92 -2.50 -0.05
CA ASN A 105 16.66 -1.79 -0.17
C ASN A 105 15.44 -2.74 -0.27
N ASP A 106 15.59 -4.03 0.02
CA ASP A 106 14.44 -4.94 0.09
C ASP A 106 13.43 -4.45 1.14
N ASP A 107 12.16 -4.44 0.75
CA ASP A 107 11.06 -4.02 1.62
C ASP A 107 10.10 -5.21 1.79
N PRO A 108 10.33 -6.08 2.78
CA PRO A 108 9.45 -7.24 3.03
C PRO A 108 8.04 -6.82 3.45
N ALA A 109 7.86 -5.58 3.94
CA ALA A 109 6.56 -5.05 4.32
C ALA A 109 5.68 -4.72 3.10
N MET A 110 6.19 -4.85 1.87
CA MET A 110 5.42 -4.75 0.63
C MET A 110 4.27 -5.75 0.56
N ILE A 111 4.40 -6.89 1.26
CA ILE A 111 3.41 -7.97 1.26
C ILE A 111 2.06 -7.51 1.82
N ARG A 112 2.04 -6.43 2.60
CA ARG A 112 0.82 -5.78 3.10
C ARG A 112 -0.11 -5.32 1.98
N HIS A 113 0.42 -5.04 0.79
CA HIS A 113 -0.42 -4.71 -0.38
C HIS A 113 -1.38 -5.85 -0.74
N LEU A 114 -0.97 -7.11 -0.52
CA LEU A 114 -1.86 -8.26 -0.71
C LEU A 114 -3.06 -8.21 0.24
N HIS A 115 -2.82 -7.96 1.53
CA HIS A 115 -3.88 -7.79 2.53
C HIS A 115 -4.79 -6.59 2.21
N ASP A 116 -4.19 -5.46 1.85
CA ASP A 116 -4.93 -4.24 1.52
C ASP A 116 -5.89 -4.44 0.33
N LEU A 117 -5.46 -5.18 -0.70
CA LEU A 117 -6.31 -5.52 -1.84
C LEU A 117 -7.51 -6.38 -1.42
N CYS A 118 -7.31 -7.29 -0.46
CA CYS A 118 -8.38 -8.10 0.09
C CYS A 118 -9.41 -7.24 0.85
N LYS A 119 -8.95 -6.27 1.65
CA LYS A 119 -9.83 -5.33 2.34
C LYS A 119 -10.61 -4.41 1.38
N LEU A 120 -10.15 -4.25 0.15
CA LEU A 120 -10.79 -3.44 -0.89
C LEU A 120 -11.61 -4.27 -1.89
N GLN A 121 -11.81 -5.58 -1.64
CA GLN A 121 -12.44 -6.49 -2.59
C GLN A 121 -13.89 -6.09 -2.92
N THR A 122 -14.64 -5.57 -1.95
CA THR A 122 -16.04 -5.15 -2.16
C THR A 122 -16.08 -3.96 -3.10
N GLU A 123 -15.26 -2.94 -2.87
CA GLU A 123 -15.15 -1.77 -3.73
C GLU A 123 -14.74 -2.15 -5.15
N ILE A 124 -13.75 -3.05 -5.28
CA ILE A 124 -13.30 -3.57 -6.58
C ILE A 124 -14.45 -4.24 -7.33
N ARG A 125 -15.21 -5.13 -6.67
CA ARG A 125 -16.33 -5.85 -7.28
C ARG A 125 -17.46 -4.91 -7.68
N ASP A 126 -17.79 -3.96 -6.83
CA ASP A 126 -18.91 -3.05 -7.05
C ASP A 126 -18.65 -2.05 -8.20
N ALA A 127 -17.38 -1.85 -8.57
CA ALA A 127 -16.94 -0.94 -9.63
C ALA A 127 -15.85 -1.56 -10.53
N GLU A 128 -16.03 -2.82 -10.94
CA GLU A 128 -15.04 -3.64 -11.64
C GLU A 128 -14.44 -2.96 -12.89
N ALA A 129 -15.29 -2.42 -13.78
CA ALA A 129 -14.81 -1.80 -15.01
C ALA A 129 -13.90 -0.59 -14.75
N THR A 130 -14.26 0.26 -13.79
CA THR A 130 -13.45 1.41 -13.38
C THR A 130 -12.15 0.97 -12.73
N PHE A 131 -12.18 -0.08 -11.90
CA PHE A 131 -10.98 -0.63 -11.31
C PHE A 131 -10.00 -1.16 -12.37
N ILE A 132 -10.50 -1.90 -13.37
CA ILE A 132 -9.68 -2.44 -14.47
C ILE A 132 -8.97 -1.30 -15.21
N GLU A 133 -9.70 -0.25 -15.57
CA GLU A 133 -9.15 0.92 -16.26
C GLU A 133 -8.03 1.58 -15.44
N LEU A 134 -8.29 1.88 -14.16
CA LEU A 134 -7.32 2.51 -13.27
C LEU A 134 -6.09 1.61 -13.04
N ALA A 135 -6.27 0.31 -12.93
CA ALA A 135 -5.18 -0.66 -12.75
C ALA A 135 -4.28 -0.75 -13.99
N LEU A 136 -4.86 -0.74 -15.19
CA LEU A 136 -4.10 -0.71 -16.44
C LEU A 136 -3.28 0.59 -16.55
N MET A 137 -3.87 1.74 -16.24
CA MET A 137 -3.17 3.03 -16.20
C MET A 137 -2.04 3.05 -15.16
N ALA A 138 -2.29 2.54 -13.95
CA ALA A 138 -1.28 2.46 -12.90
C ALA A 138 -0.10 1.57 -13.30
N PHE A 139 -0.40 0.43 -13.93
CA PHE A 139 0.62 -0.48 -14.43
C PHE A 139 1.46 0.15 -15.55
N GLU A 140 0.82 0.82 -16.52
CA GLU A 140 1.52 1.50 -17.61
C GLU A 140 2.52 2.56 -17.08
N VAL A 141 2.10 3.38 -16.10
CA VAL A 141 2.97 4.37 -15.46
C VAL A 141 4.19 3.70 -14.81
N ASP A 142 3.99 2.58 -14.10
CA ASP A 142 5.09 1.84 -13.50
C ASP A 142 6.00 1.21 -14.55
N MET A 143 5.46 0.68 -15.65
CA MET A 143 6.26 0.09 -16.72
C MET A 143 7.17 1.10 -17.45
N ASN A 144 6.80 2.38 -17.43
CA ASN A 144 7.64 3.46 -17.94
C ASN A 144 8.84 3.80 -17.04
N THR A 145 8.89 3.26 -15.82
CA THR A 145 10.04 3.40 -14.93
C THR A 145 11.01 2.22 -15.11
N TRP A 146 12.22 2.47 -15.60
CA TRP A 146 13.23 1.43 -15.89
C TRP A 146 13.39 0.37 -14.78
N LYS A 147 13.48 0.80 -13.52
CA LYS A 147 13.62 -0.11 -12.37
C LYS A 147 12.42 -1.04 -12.18
N ARG A 148 11.20 -0.61 -12.55
CA ARG A 148 9.94 -1.32 -12.33
C ARG A 148 9.47 -2.12 -13.55
N ARG A 149 9.95 -1.73 -14.74
CA ARG A 149 9.56 -2.31 -16.05
C ARG A 149 9.62 -3.83 -16.10
N LEU A 150 8.54 -4.42 -16.60
CA LEU A 150 8.40 -5.83 -16.93
C LEU A 150 8.06 -5.95 -18.41
N ASP A 151 8.57 -6.97 -19.09
CA ASP A 151 8.24 -7.25 -20.49
C ASP A 151 6.98 -8.14 -20.56
N LYS A 152 5.90 -7.69 -19.93
CA LYS A 152 4.60 -8.39 -19.79
C LYS A 152 3.46 -7.38 -19.69
N ASN A 153 2.28 -7.74 -20.17
CA ASN A 153 1.06 -7.00 -19.79
C ASN A 153 0.66 -7.29 -18.35
N LEU A 154 -0.28 -6.50 -17.80
CA LEU A 154 -0.70 -6.62 -16.41
C LEU A 154 -1.19 -8.03 -16.07
N TYR A 155 -2.01 -8.65 -16.92
CA TYR A 155 -2.53 -10.00 -16.67
C TYR A 155 -1.40 -11.04 -16.56
N GLN A 156 -0.50 -11.07 -17.54
CA GLN A 156 0.64 -12.00 -17.54
C GLN A 156 1.61 -11.74 -16.38
N ALA A 157 1.83 -10.48 -16.04
CA ALA A 157 2.65 -10.10 -14.89
C ALA A 157 1.99 -10.55 -13.59
N ALA A 158 0.69 -10.28 -13.41
CA ALA A 158 -0.03 -10.65 -12.21
C ALA A 158 -0.13 -12.17 -12.02
N LEU A 159 -0.32 -12.95 -13.10
CA LEU A 159 -0.20 -14.41 -13.05
C LEU A 159 1.18 -14.88 -12.59
N ARG A 160 2.25 -14.22 -13.08
CA ARG A 160 3.61 -14.55 -12.63
C ARG A 160 3.81 -14.20 -11.16
N ALA A 161 3.35 -13.04 -10.71
CA ALA A 161 3.40 -12.65 -9.31
C ALA A 161 2.64 -13.64 -8.41
N LEU A 162 1.44 -14.07 -8.83
CA LEU A 162 0.65 -15.09 -8.13
C LEU A 162 1.41 -16.42 -8.02
N SER A 163 2.07 -16.89 -9.08
CA SER A 163 2.92 -18.09 -9.05
C SER A 163 4.08 -17.93 -8.07
N VAL A 164 4.78 -16.81 -8.08
CA VAL A 164 5.88 -16.54 -7.13
C VAL A 164 5.37 -16.54 -5.68
N LEU A 165 4.25 -15.87 -5.40
CA LEU A 165 3.66 -15.84 -4.05
C LEU A 165 3.25 -17.24 -3.54
N ARG A 166 2.87 -18.16 -4.44
CA ARG A 166 2.51 -19.55 -4.10
C ARG A 166 3.72 -20.46 -3.90
N GLU A 167 4.78 -20.23 -4.65
CA GLU A 167 5.97 -21.08 -4.67
C GLU A 167 6.96 -20.71 -3.56
N ASP A 168 7.03 -19.42 -3.19
CA ASP A 168 7.99 -18.91 -2.22
C ASP A 168 7.37 -18.81 -0.81
N VAL A 169 7.67 -19.83 0.00
CA VAL A 169 7.17 -19.98 1.38
C VAL A 169 7.57 -18.84 2.32
N GLU A 170 8.62 -18.08 2.01
CA GLU A 170 9.04 -16.95 2.87
C GLU A 170 7.97 -15.86 2.91
N TYR A 171 7.16 -15.71 1.84
CA TYR A 171 6.03 -14.76 1.84
C TYR A 171 4.97 -15.08 2.88
N ILE A 172 4.79 -16.35 3.27
CA ILE A 172 3.85 -16.75 4.33
C ILE A 172 4.31 -16.15 5.66
N SER A 173 5.60 -16.34 5.98
CA SER A 173 6.20 -15.82 7.21
C SER A 173 6.21 -14.29 7.25
N GLU A 174 6.49 -13.65 6.11
CA GLU A 174 6.44 -12.19 5.99
C GLU A 174 5.01 -11.66 6.14
N TYR A 175 4.03 -12.30 5.50
CA TYR A 175 2.64 -11.92 5.64
C TYR A 175 2.20 -11.99 7.11
N GLN A 176 2.49 -13.10 7.80
CA GLN A 176 2.21 -13.23 9.22
C GLN A 176 2.90 -12.13 10.04
N ARG A 177 4.20 -11.90 9.80
CA ARG A 177 4.97 -10.89 10.53
C ARG A 177 4.45 -9.47 10.34
N PHE A 178 4.03 -9.08 9.14
CA PHE A 178 3.68 -7.69 8.83
C PHE A 178 2.18 -7.40 8.81
N VAL A 179 1.32 -8.41 8.67
CA VAL A 179 -0.14 -8.24 8.66
C VAL A 179 -0.70 -8.51 10.05
N ALA A 180 -0.32 -9.61 10.70
CA ALA A 180 -0.83 -9.95 12.04
C ALA A 180 -0.39 -8.92 13.09
N SER A 181 0.78 -8.29 12.92
CA SER A 181 1.28 -7.25 13.83
C SER A 181 0.62 -5.87 13.63
N MET A 182 -0.11 -5.65 12.54
CA MET A 182 -0.70 -4.36 12.19
C MET A 182 -2.21 -4.27 12.45
N SER A 183 -2.88 -5.41 12.57
CA SER A 183 -4.32 -5.43 12.80
C SER A 183 -4.59 -5.17 14.27
N TYR A 184 -5.04 -3.95 14.60
CA TYR A 184 -5.78 -3.71 15.85
C TYR A 184 -7.24 -4.19 15.76
N ALA A 185 -7.63 -4.79 14.64
CA ALA A 185 -8.96 -5.36 14.46
C ALA A 185 -9.08 -6.68 15.22
N ASP A 186 -10.31 -7.07 15.54
CA ASP A 186 -10.60 -8.34 16.18
C ASP A 186 -10.01 -9.51 15.37
N ASP A 187 -9.60 -10.58 16.05
CA ASP A 187 -9.00 -11.77 15.42
C ASP A 187 -9.85 -12.35 14.27
N SER A 188 -11.17 -12.12 14.30
CA SER A 188 -12.11 -12.51 13.25
C SER A 188 -11.99 -11.72 11.95
N GLU A 189 -11.28 -10.59 11.93
CA GLU A 189 -11.06 -9.76 10.75
C GLU A 189 -9.69 -9.97 10.10
N ASN A 190 -8.86 -10.84 10.68
CA ASN A 190 -7.57 -11.21 10.10
C ASN A 190 -7.79 -12.13 8.89
N ILE A 191 -7.28 -11.69 7.74
CA ILE A 191 -7.34 -12.45 6.49
C ILE A 191 -6.10 -13.35 6.46
N GLU A 192 -6.31 -14.66 6.50
CA GLU A 192 -5.22 -15.63 6.39
C GLU A 192 -4.53 -15.57 5.01
N PHE A 193 -3.25 -15.94 4.95
CA PHE A 193 -2.48 -15.86 3.70
C PHE A 193 -3.13 -16.64 2.55
N ASP A 194 -3.61 -17.85 2.81
CA ASP A 194 -4.26 -18.68 1.79
C ASP A 194 -5.55 -18.04 1.25
N GLU A 195 -6.30 -17.35 2.11
CA GLU A 195 -7.49 -16.61 1.70
C GLU A 195 -7.09 -15.37 0.88
N ALA A 196 -6.05 -14.66 1.32
CA ALA A 196 -5.54 -13.51 0.59
C ALA A 196 -5.05 -13.88 -0.82
N ILE A 197 -4.41 -15.05 -0.98
CA ILE A 197 -4.00 -15.60 -2.28
C ILE A 197 -5.20 -15.94 -3.16
N LYS A 198 -6.26 -16.54 -2.61
CA LYS A 198 -7.50 -16.82 -3.38
C LYS A 198 -8.18 -15.54 -3.86
N GLN A 199 -8.27 -14.53 -3.00
CA GLN A 199 -8.85 -13.25 -3.38
C GLN A 199 -8.00 -12.54 -4.45
N PHE A 200 -6.68 -12.57 -4.30
CA PHE A 200 -5.76 -12.04 -5.31
C PHE A 200 -5.91 -12.76 -6.65
N GLU A 201 -6.03 -14.10 -6.66
CA GLU A 201 -6.33 -14.86 -7.89
C GLU A 201 -7.64 -14.40 -8.55
N GLY A 202 -8.68 -14.14 -7.75
CA GLY A 202 -9.93 -13.54 -8.23
C GLY A 202 -9.72 -12.17 -8.90
N ILE A 203 -8.94 -11.28 -8.27
CA ILE A 203 -8.56 -9.97 -8.84
C ILE A 203 -7.79 -10.14 -10.15
N VAL A 204 -6.83 -11.08 -10.22
CA VAL A 204 -6.09 -11.37 -11.45
C VAL A 204 -7.02 -11.83 -12.58
N GLY A 205 -8.03 -12.63 -12.24
CA GLY A 205 -9.03 -13.12 -13.20
C GLY A 205 -9.78 -12.01 -13.94
N LEU A 206 -9.97 -10.84 -13.33
CA LEU A 206 -10.64 -9.68 -13.94
C LEU A 206 -9.93 -9.20 -15.22
N PHE A 207 -8.62 -9.43 -15.33
CA PHE A 207 -7.80 -8.97 -16.45
C PHE A 207 -7.63 -10.02 -17.56
N GLN A 208 -8.26 -11.20 -17.45
CA GLN A 208 -8.09 -12.27 -18.43
C GLN A 208 -8.50 -11.87 -19.86
N SER A 209 -9.53 -11.03 -20.00
CA SER A 209 -9.98 -10.49 -21.29
C SER A 209 -9.07 -9.39 -21.86
N HIS A 210 -8.05 -8.95 -21.11
CA HIS A 210 -7.12 -7.88 -21.45
C HIS A 210 -5.68 -8.40 -21.65
N SER A 211 -5.55 -9.69 -21.96
CA SER A 211 -4.29 -10.42 -22.17
C SER A 211 -3.67 -10.25 -23.55
#